data_AF-A0A9D1C2C3-F1
#
_entry.id   AF-A0A9D1C2C3-F1
#
_cell.length_a   1.000
_cell.length_b   1.000
_cell.length_c   1.000
_cell.angle_alpha   90.00
_cell.angle_beta   90.00
_cell.angle_gamma   90.00
#
_symmetry.space_group_name_H-M   'P 1'
#
loop_
_entity.id
_entity.type
_entity.pdbx_description
1 polymer ?
#
loop_
_entity_poly.entity_id
_entity_poly.type
_entity_poly.pdbx_seq_one_letter_code
_entity_poly.pdbx_strand_id
1 'polypeptide(L)'
;MILHCMKKKTWEEVKSKKYYGEECIASEGFIHCSPVGYMWRVAPNFKDVIDELVLLCIDTDKLEPEVRWEDGDDCGRSYPHVYGLINLDAIIKVLPYLKDENGNWIKNEELSMYPDE
;
A
#
# COMPACT_ATOMS: atom_id res chain seq x y z
N MET A 1 -7.07 5.73 6.72
CA MET A 1 -6.59 5.41 5.36
C MET A 1 -5.19 4.84 5.44
N ILE A 2 -4.94 3.77 4.70
CA ILE A 2 -3.63 3.12 4.56
C ILE A 2 -3.30 2.96 3.07
N LEU A 3 -2.03 2.72 2.75
CA LEU A 3 -1.53 2.58 1.39
C LEU A 3 -1.04 1.15 1.15
N HIS A 4 -1.41 0.58 0.01
CA HIS A 4 -0.79 -0.65 -0.50
C HIS A 4 -0.14 -0.36 -1.86
N CYS A 5 1.11 -0.80 -2.03
CA CYS A 5 1.86 -0.63 -3.27
C CYS A 5 1.86 -1.93 -4.07
N MET A 6 1.53 -1.84 -5.35
CA MET A 6 1.60 -2.98 -6.27
C MET A 6 1.99 -2.54 -7.69
N LYS A 7 2.35 -3.52 -8.53
CA LYS A 7 2.56 -3.25 -9.96
C LYS A 7 1.27 -2.79 -10.61
N LYS A 8 1.35 -1.74 -11.42
CA LYS A 8 0.23 -1.21 -12.21
C LYS A 8 -0.41 -2.29 -13.07
N LYS A 9 0.41 -3.13 -13.71
CA LYS A 9 -0.09 -4.26 -14.51
C LYS A 9 -0.95 -5.21 -13.68
N THR A 10 -0.49 -5.58 -12.48
CA THR A 10 -1.25 -6.44 -11.57
C THR A 10 -2.55 -5.76 -11.13
N TRP A 11 -2.52 -4.45 -10.86
CA TRP A 11 -3.74 -3.69 -10.57
C TRP A 11 -4.76 -3.75 -11.72
N GLU A 12 -4.31 -3.53 -12.96
CA GLU A 12 -5.18 -3.59 -14.14
C GLU A 12 -5.85 -4.96 -14.34
N GLU A 13 -5.19 -6.04 -13.93
CA GLU A 13 -5.72 -7.41 -13.99
C GLU A 13 -6.75 -7.70 -12.89
N VAL A 14 -6.65 -7.04 -11.73
CA VAL A 14 -7.50 -7.32 -10.56
C VAL A 14 -8.56 -6.27 -10.28
N LYS A 15 -8.51 -5.09 -10.90
CA LYS A 15 -9.42 -3.96 -10.63
C LYS A 15 -10.91 -4.25 -10.86
N SER A 16 -11.24 -5.30 -11.62
CA SER A 16 -12.62 -5.75 -11.87
C SER A 16 -13.08 -6.88 -10.94
N LYS A 17 -12.19 -7.40 -10.09
CA LYS A 17 -12.52 -8.43 -9.10
C LYS A 17 -13.26 -7.81 -7.91
N LYS A 18 -13.86 -8.66 -7.08
CA LYS A 18 -14.44 -8.24 -5.80
C LYS A 18 -13.38 -8.15 -4.69
N TYR A 19 -12.35 -8.99 -4.77
CA TYR A 19 -11.31 -9.12 -3.76
C TYR A 19 -9.91 -9.20 -4.40
N TYR A 20 -8.90 -8.80 -3.62
CA TYR A 20 -7.48 -8.87 -3.96
C TYR A 20 -6.65 -9.36 -2.76
N GLY A 21 -5.60 -10.12 -3.03
CA GLY A 21 -4.53 -10.42 -2.07
C GLY A 21 -4.34 -11.90 -1.78
N GLU A 22 -4.93 -12.79 -2.58
CA GLU A 22 -4.87 -14.24 -2.37
C GLU A 22 -3.42 -14.76 -2.28
N GLU A 23 -2.53 -14.26 -3.13
CA GLU A 23 -1.11 -14.62 -3.12
C GLU A 23 -0.39 -14.11 -1.86
N CYS A 24 -0.68 -12.88 -1.42
CA CYS A 24 -0.11 -12.31 -0.20
C CYS A 24 -0.54 -13.10 1.04
N ILE A 25 -1.83 -13.43 1.15
CA ILE A 25 -2.36 -14.23 2.25
C ILE A 25 -1.78 -15.64 2.24
N ALA A 26 -1.66 -16.27 1.07
CA ALA A 26 -1.07 -17.61 0.98
C ALA A 26 0.42 -17.63 1.35
N SER A 27 1.15 -16.55 1.06
CA SER A 27 2.60 -16.45 1.32
C SER A 27 2.94 -16.03 2.75
N GLU A 28 2.27 -15.01 3.27
CA GLU A 28 2.65 -14.33 4.53
C GLU A 28 1.53 -14.34 5.58
N GLY A 29 0.29 -14.62 5.17
CA GLY A 29 -0.89 -14.59 6.05
C GLY A 29 -1.53 -13.21 6.21
N PHE A 30 -0.94 -12.17 5.62
CA PHE A 30 -1.45 -10.79 5.64
C PHE A 30 -0.95 -10.00 4.42
N ILE A 31 -1.51 -8.81 4.21
CA ILE A 31 -1.10 -7.87 3.16
C ILE A 31 -0.42 -6.66 3.79
N HIS A 32 0.82 -6.40 3.40
CA HIS A 32 1.60 -5.24 3.81
C HIS A 32 0.97 -3.93 3.34
N CYS A 33 0.74 -3.02 4.27
CA CYS A 33 0.33 -1.66 3.99
C CYS A 33 1.25 -0.67 4.74
N SER A 34 1.16 0.60 4.36
CA SER A 34 1.88 1.71 5.00
C SER A 34 0.89 2.79 5.44
N PRO A 35 1.13 3.50 6.55
CA PRO A 35 0.51 4.81 6.74
C PRO A 35 1.05 5.77 5.67
N VAL A 36 0.28 6.82 5.38
CA VAL A 36 0.66 7.81 4.36
C VAL A 36 1.95 8.56 4.76
N GLY A 37 2.10 8.89 6.06
CA GLY A 37 3.23 9.65 6.58
C GLY A 37 4.58 8.90 6.60
N TYR A 38 4.58 7.57 6.52
CA TYR A 38 5.81 6.76 6.45
C TYR A 38 6.12 6.20 5.07
N MET A 39 5.36 6.59 4.04
CA MET A 39 5.52 6.05 2.70
C MET A 39 6.95 6.21 2.16
N TRP A 40 7.61 7.32 2.50
CA TRP A 40 9.01 7.61 2.15
C TRP A 40 10.00 6.58 2.71
N ARG A 41 9.69 5.93 3.84
CA ARG A 41 10.53 4.87 4.44
C ARG A 41 10.39 3.53 3.76
N VAL A 42 9.21 3.25 3.18
CA VAL A 42 8.94 2.01 2.47
C VAL A 42 9.48 2.08 1.03
N ALA A 43 9.58 3.29 0.47
CA ALA A 43 10.05 3.52 -0.90
C ALA A 43 11.36 2.82 -1.31
N PRO A 44 12.41 2.76 -0.46
CA PRO A 44 13.65 2.06 -0.81
C PRO A 44 13.46 0.57 -1.15
N ASN A 45 12.42 -0.08 -0.63
CA ASN A 45 12.11 -1.48 -0.94
C ASN A 45 11.72 -1.69 -2.41
N PHE A 46 11.33 -0.62 -3.11
CA PHE A 46 10.87 -0.66 -4.49
C PHE A 46 11.84 -0.01 -5.47
N LYS A 47 13.04 0.39 -5.03
CA LYS A 47 14.01 1.14 -5.87
C LYS A 47 14.41 0.38 -7.14
N ASP A 48 14.56 -0.95 -7.04
CA ASP A 48 15.00 -1.81 -8.13
C ASP A 48 13.83 -2.34 -8.99
N VAL A 49 12.59 -1.95 -8.68
CA VAL A 49 11.41 -2.31 -9.46
C VAL A 49 11.31 -1.43 -10.70
N ILE A 50 11.44 -2.06 -11.87
CA ILE A 50 11.40 -1.42 -13.20
C ILE A 50 9.96 -1.18 -13.66
N ASP A 51 9.02 -2.04 -13.25
CA ASP A 51 7.62 -1.92 -13.61
C ASP A 51 7.00 -0.64 -13.02
N GLU A 52 6.03 -0.06 -13.74
CA GLU A 52 5.19 1.01 -13.18
C GLU A 52 4.47 0.49 -11.91
N LEU A 53 4.54 1.28 -10.84
CA LEU A 53 3.90 0.99 -9.56
C LEU A 53 2.72 1.94 -9.32
N VAL A 54 1.73 1.45 -8.59
CA VAL A 54 0.57 2.23 -8.12
C VAL A 54 0.41 2.11 -6.61
N LEU A 55 -0.21 3.12 -6.03
CA LEU A 55 -0.64 3.18 -4.64
C LEU A 55 -2.15 3.04 -4.58
N LEU A 56 -2.62 1.97 -3.94
CA LEU A 56 -4.01 1.81 -3.56
C LEU A 56 -4.23 2.59 -2.26
N CYS A 57 -5.08 3.59 -2.30
CA CYS A 57 -5.53 4.33 -1.13
C CYS A 57 -6.74 3.60 -0.55
N ILE A 58 -6.54 2.94 0.60
CA ILE A 58 -7.52 2.05 1.21
C ILE A 58 -8.17 2.75 2.40
N ASP A 59 -9.49 2.85 2.36
CA ASP A 59 -10.30 3.30 3.48
C ASP A 59 -10.51 2.15 4.46
N THR A 60 -9.94 2.30 5.66
CA THR A 60 -9.99 1.28 6.71
C THR A 60 -11.38 1.08 7.28
N ASP A 61 -12.26 2.07 7.18
CA ASP A 61 -13.64 1.98 7.68
C ASP A 61 -14.55 1.17 6.75
N LYS A 62 -14.11 0.97 5.49
CA LYS A 62 -14.80 0.13 4.48
C LYS A 62 -14.19 -1.25 4.34
N LEU A 63 -13.07 -1.49 5.00
CA LEU A 63 -12.33 -2.73 4.85
C LEU A 63 -13.07 -3.85 5.61
N GLU A 64 -13.37 -4.94 4.91
CA GLU A 64 -14.00 -6.12 5.52
C GLU A 64 -13.05 -6.84 6.51
N PRO A 65 -11.77 -7.10 6.17
CA PRO A 65 -10.82 -7.72 7.10
C PRO A 65 -10.26 -6.78 8.17
N GLU A 66 -9.75 -7.40 9.24
CA GLU A 66 -9.06 -6.71 10.33
C GLU A 66 -7.73 -6.09 9.86
N VAL A 67 -7.46 -4.86 10.34
CA VAL A 67 -6.15 -4.21 10.21
C VAL A 67 -5.45 -4.25 11.57
N ARG A 68 -4.26 -4.85 11.62
CA ARG A 68 -3.40 -4.82 12.82
C ARG A 68 -2.21 -3.92 12.58
N TRP A 69 -1.86 -3.14 13.59
CA TRP A 69 -0.69 -2.29 13.57
C TRP A 69 0.41 -2.98 14.36
N GLU A 70 1.46 -3.41 13.65
CA GLU A 70 2.51 -4.25 14.23
C GLU A 70 3.89 -3.67 13.95
N ASP A 71 4.76 -3.70 14.95
CA ASP A 71 6.16 -3.35 14.81
C ASP A 71 6.99 -4.62 14.57
N GLY A 72 6.96 -5.10 13.32
CA GLY A 72 7.61 -6.36 12.94
C GLY A 72 9.14 -6.35 13.11
N ASP A 73 9.76 -5.17 13.09
CA ASP A 73 11.22 -5.00 13.15
C ASP A 73 11.70 -4.52 14.54
N ASP A 74 10.81 -4.41 15.53
CA ASP A 74 11.07 -3.85 16.86
C ASP A 74 11.80 -2.49 16.80
N CYS A 75 11.39 -1.68 15.82
CA CYS A 75 12.02 -0.41 15.48
C CYS A 75 11.34 0.80 16.16
N GLY A 76 10.36 0.54 17.02
CA GLY A 76 9.50 1.51 17.70
C GLY A 76 8.37 2.05 16.82
N ARG A 77 8.07 1.42 15.69
CA ARG A 77 7.03 1.88 14.74
C ARG A 77 6.18 0.74 14.21
N SER A 78 4.87 0.95 14.24
CA SER A 78 3.92 -0.03 13.73
C SER A 78 3.52 0.26 12.28
N TYR A 79 3.46 -0.80 11.47
CA TYR A 79 2.90 -0.76 10.11
C TYR A 79 1.57 -1.52 10.07
N PRO A 80 0.61 -1.07 9.25
CA PRO A 80 -0.67 -1.74 9.11
C PRO A 80 -0.54 -3.00 8.24
N HIS A 81 -0.99 -4.12 8.78
CA HIS A 81 -1.15 -5.39 8.09
C HIS A 81 -2.64 -5.74 7.98
N VAL A 82 -3.09 -6.08 6.77
CA VAL A 82 -4.47 -6.51 6.53
C VAL A 82 -4.56 -8.02 6.60
N TYR A 83 -5.34 -8.56 7.53
CA TYR A 83 -5.50 -10.00 7.77
C TYR A 83 -6.69 -10.57 7.00
N GLY A 84 -6.63 -10.48 5.68
CA GLY A 84 -7.62 -11.02 4.77
C GLY A 84 -7.54 -10.35 3.40
N LEU A 85 -8.45 -10.74 2.51
CA LEU A 85 -8.49 -10.15 1.17
C LEU A 85 -9.03 -8.72 1.23
N ILE A 86 -8.38 -7.80 0.52
CA ILE A 86 -8.85 -6.43 0.37
C ILE A 86 -10.05 -6.44 -0.56
N ASN A 87 -11.20 -5.98 -0.07
CA ASN A 87 -12.38 -5.69 -0.88
C ASN A 87 -12.14 -4.43 -1.73
N LEU A 88 -12.39 -4.54 -3.04
CA LEU A 88 -12.01 -3.49 -4.01
C LEU A 88 -12.80 -2.18 -3.81
N ASP A 89 -13.98 -2.22 -3.18
CA ASP A 89 -14.78 -1.04 -2.82
C ASP A 89 -14.24 -0.27 -1.60
N ALA A 90 -13.30 -0.84 -0.83
CA ALA A 90 -12.52 -0.11 0.16
C ALA A 90 -11.41 0.76 -0.48
N ILE A 91 -11.07 0.52 -1.75
CA ILE A 91 -10.08 1.32 -2.48
C ILE A 91 -10.75 2.59 -2.97
N ILE A 92 -10.48 3.71 -2.30
CA ILE A 92 -11.09 5.01 -2.61
C ILE A 92 -10.33 5.80 -3.67
N LYS A 93 -9.05 5.45 -3.90
CA LYS A 93 -8.23 6.06 -4.95
C LYS A 93 -7.09 5.15 -5.37
N VAL A 94 -6.65 5.29 -6.62
CA VAL A 94 -5.43 4.66 -7.12
C VAL A 94 -4.55 5.77 -7.69
N LEU A 95 -3.33 5.87 -7.17
CA LEU A 95 -2.37 6.91 -7.54
C LEU A 95 -1.14 6.27 -8.19
N PRO A 96 -0.49 6.95 -9.14
CA PRO A 96 0.83 6.50 -9.59
C PRO A 96 1.82 6.62 -8.44
N TYR A 97 2.68 5.62 -8.29
CA TYR A 97 3.82 5.71 -7.38
C TYR A 97 4.90 6.56 -8.04
N LEU A 98 4.96 7.84 -7.70
CA LEU A 98 5.91 8.78 -8.30
C LEU A 98 7.31 8.57 -7.71
N LYS A 99 8.33 8.64 -8.58
CA LYS A 99 9.74 8.61 -8.21
C LYS A 99 10.49 9.79 -8.86
N ASP A 100 11.51 10.31 -8.19
CA ASP A 100 12.45 11.27 -8.76
C ASP A 100 13.52 10.58 -9.63
N GLU A 101 14.43 11.37 -10.22
CA GLU A 101 15.53 10.86 -11.06
C GLU A 101 16.51 9.94 -10.30
N ASN A 102 16.50 9.99 -8.96
CA ASN A 102 17.32 9.16 -8.09
C ASN A 102 16.56 7.92 -7.58
N GLY A 103 15.30 7.74 -7.99
CA GLY A 103 14.44 6.64 -7.56
C GLY A 103 13.78 6.86 -6.19
N ASN A 104 13.89 8.03 -5.58
CA ASN A 104 13.22 8.36 -4.33
C ASN A 104 11.74 8.63 -4.56
N TRP A 105 10.90 8.26 -3.61
CA TRP A 105 9.46 8.53 -3.70
C TRP A 105 9.17 10.04 -3.71
N ILE A 106 8.24 10.44 -4.59
CA ILE A 106 7.64 11.77 -4.60
C ILE A 106 6.20 11.63 -4.12
N LYS A 107 5.84 12.42 -3.10
CA LYS A 107 4.47 12.45 -2.58
C LYS A 107 3.52 13.02 -3.64
N ASN A 108 2.45 12.28 -3.93
CA ASN A 108 1.34 12.76 -4.75
C ASN A 108 0.66 13.97 -4.09
N GLU A 109 0.25 14.97 -4.87
CA GLU A 109 -0.45 16.16 -4.35
C GLU A 109 -1.72 15.79 -3.58
N GLU A 110 -2.38 14.71 -4.00
CA GLU A 110 -3.54 14.11 -3.34
C GLU A 110 -3.27 13.66 -1.89
N LEU A 111 -2.02 13.39 -1.57
CA LEU A 111 -1.59 12.94 -0.25
C LEU A 111 -0.94 14.08 0.56
N SER A 112 -0.90 15.31 0.03
CA SER A 112 -0.27 16.47 0.67
C SER A 112 -0.85 16.84 2.04
N MET A 113 -2.14 16.54 2.26
CA MET A 113 -2.80 16.77 3.57
C MET A 113 -2.31 15.83 4.67
N TYR A 114 -1.56 14.78 4.33
CA TYR A 114 -0.98 13.84 5.29
C TYR A 114 0.49 14.20 5.53
N PRO A 115 0.85 14.70 6.73
CA PRO A 115 2.23 15.07 7.03
C PRO A 115 3.14 13.84 7.00
N ASP A 116 4.41 14.05 6.66
CA ASP A 116 5.44 13.02 6.88
C ASP A 116 5.75 12.94 8.37
N GLU A 117 5.96 11.71 8.85
CA GLU A 117 6.29 11.40 10.24
C GLU A 117 7.72 10.83 10.38
#